data_AF-A0A6N6RHM2-F1
#
_entry.id   AF-A0A6N6RHM2-F1
#
_cell.length_a   1.000
_cell.length_b   1.000
_cell.length_c   1.000
_cell.angle_alpha   90.00
_cell.angle_beta   90.00
_cell.angle_gamma   90.00
#
_symmetry.space_group_name_H-M   'P 1'
#
loop_
_entity.id
_entity.type
_entity.pdbx_description
1 polymer ?
#
loop_
_entity_poly.entity_id
_entity_poly.type
_entity_poly.pdbx_seq_one_letter_code
_entity_poly.pdbx_strand_id
1 'polypeptide(L)'
;MQSRLLILALPLLFLMASCSPFKQVNSSKSMVEGNRIQYQMVIEKDAKDYLEIIDVKLMNTETGASESATFKIVDTDGSTTLLNLKGYPKFFILATTTDAELNPDQAIVVYKDDPEGDEKSKKIKPLLAAMEEEASAE
;
A
#
# COMPACT_ATOMS: atom_id res chain seq x y z
N MET A 1 -47.71 39.27 -8.37
CA MET A 1 -47.03 38.98 -7.09
C MET A 1 -47.72 37.81 -6.43
N GLN A 2 -47.14 36.61 -6.50
CA GLN A 2 -47.34 35.54 -5.52
C GLN A 2 -46.15 34.59 -5.60
N SER A 3 -45.72 34.15 -4.43
CA SER A 3 -44.36 33.75 -4.08
C SER A 3 -44.32 32.23 -3.88
N ARG A 4 -43.15 31.64 -4.20
CA ARG A 4 -42.52 30.49 -3.49
C ARG A 4 -43.21 29.12 -3.67
N LEU A 5 -42.54 27.97 -3.60
CA LEU A 5 -41.19 27.59 -3.23
C LEU A 5 -40.95 26.23 -3.92
N LEU A 6 -39.98 26.10 -4.81
CA LEU A 6 -39.62 24.81 -5.38
C LEU A 6 -38.56 24.20 -4.44
N ILE A 7 -38.99 23.29 -3.57
CA ILE A 7 -38.09 22.51 -2.70
C ILE A 7 -37.32 21.56 -3.61
N LEU A 8 -36.15 21.99 -4.05
CA LEU A 8 -35.19 21.13 -4.74
C LEU A 8 -34.53 20.25 -3.67
N ALA A 9 -35.04 19.04 -3.49
CA ALA A 9 -34.39 18.02 -2.69
C ALA A 9 -33.06 17.66 -3.38
N LEU A 10 -31.95 18.17 -2.85
CA LEU A 10 -30.61 17.81 -3.25
C LEU A 10 -30.28 16.50 -2.52
N PRO A 11 -30.28 15.33 -3.18
CA PRO A 11 -29.80 14.13 -2.51
C PRO A 11 -28.31 14.32 -2.27
N LEU A 12 -27.93 14.28 -0.99
CA LEU A 12 -26.56 14.24 -0.51
C LEU A 12 -25.76 13.24 -1.37
N LEU A 13 -24.91 13.76 -2.26
CA LEU A 13 -23.75 13.02 -2.72
C LEU A 13 -22.83 12.87 -1.51
N PHE A 14 -23.01 11.80 -0.74
CA PHE A 14 -21.94 11.24 0.06
C PHE A 14 -20.87 10.78 -0.92
N LEU A 15 -19.96 11.70 -1.25
CA LEU A 15 -18.65 11.37 -1.76
C LEU A 15 -17.98 10.54 -0.66
N MET A 16 -18.24 9.23 -0.67
CA MET A 16 -17.46 8.25 0.07
C MET A 16 -16.07 8.27 -0.55
N ALA A 17 -15.29 9.30 -0.21
CA ALA A 17 -13.85 9.25 -0.35
C ALA A 17 -13.44 8.02 0.46
N SER A 18 -13.18 6.91 -0.23
CA SER A 18 -12.54 5.74 0.36
C SER A 18 -11.13 6.20 0.72
N CYS A 19 -11.03 6.89 1.86
CA CYS A 19 -9.77 7.08 2.55
C CYS A 19 -9.34 5.68 2.94
N SER A 20 -8.41 5.13 2.17
CA SER A 20 -7.77 3.89 2.55
C SER A 20 -7.20 4.01 3.97
N PRO A 21 -7.30 2.95 4.79
CA PRO A 21 -6.92 2.98 6.22
C PRO A 21 -5.41 3.18 6.44
N PHE A 22 -4.63 3.18 5.37
CA PHE A 22 -3.20 3.42 5.43
C PHE A 22 -2.71 4.12 4.15
N LYS A 23 -1.49 4.63 4.15
CA LYS A 23 -0.82 5.18 2.97
C LYS A 23 0.63 4.72 2.93
N GLN A 24 1.19 4.55 1.74
CA GLN A 24 2.65 4.45 1.58
C GLN A 24 3.23 5.85 1.74
N VAL A 25 4.34 5.97 2.46
CA VAL A 25 5.12 7.21 2.54
C VAL A 25 6.48 7.12 1.87
N ASN A 26 7.05 5.92 1.78
CA ASN A 26 8.30 5.69 1.05
C ASN A 26 8.39 4.23 0.61
N SER A 27 9.25 3.93 -0.35
CA SER A 27 9.57 2.60 -0.81
C SER A 27 11.03 2.50 -1.25
N SER A 28 11.61 1.31 -1.10
CA SER A 28 12.97 1.01 -1.52
C SER A 28 13.09 -0.46 -1.90
N LYS A 29 14.16 -0.82 -2.63
CA LYS A 29 14.49 -2.21 -2.91
C LYS A 29 15.91 -2.52 -2.46
N SER A 30 16.13 -3.77 -2.07
CA SER A 30 17.45 -4.31 -1.74
C SER A 30 17.58 -5.74 -2.24
N MET A 31 18.81 -6.15 -2.54
CA MET A 31 19.13 -7.55 -2.76
C MET A 31 19.21 -8.25 -1.41
N VAL A 32 18.61 -9.44 -1.30
CA VAL A 32 18.73 -10.33 -0.14
C VAL A 32 19.31 -11.67 -0.57
N GLU A 33 19.69 -12.50 0.41
CA GLU A 33 20.37 -13.78 0.15
C GLU A 33 19.64 -14.66 -0.88
N GLY A 34 20.42 -15.34 -1.72
CA GLY A 34 19.90 -16.23 -2.75
C GLY A 34 19.33 -15.53 -3.98
N ASN A 35 19.90 -14.39 -4.38
CA ASN A 35 19.49 -13.60 -5.56
C ASN A 35 18.02 -13.15 -5.54
N ARG A 36 17.48 -12.95 -4.35
CA ARG A 36 16.12 -12.47 -4.14
C ARG A 36 16.13 -10.94 -4.05
N ILE A 37 15.03 -10.34 -4.49
CA ILE A 37 14.83 -8.89 -4.38
C ILE A 37 13.77 -8.65 -3.31
N GLN A 38 14.10 -7.83 -2.33
CA GLN A 38 13.15 -7.37 -1.31
C GLN A 38 12.74 -5.94 -1.59
N TYR A 39 11.42 -5.72 -1.62
CA TYR A 39 10.78 -4.42 -1.69
C TYR A 39 10.31 -4.05 -0.29
N GLN A 40 10.87 -2.96 0.25
CA GLN A 40 10.46 -2.40 1.52
C GLN A 40 9.51 -1.24 1.25
N MET A 41 8.27 -1.34 1.74
CA MET A 41 7.27 -0.28 1.70
C MET A 41 7.05 0.26 3.11
N VAL A 42 7.19 1.57 3.28
CA VAL A 42 6.90 2.25 4.54
C VAL A 42 5.44 2.67 4.56
N ILE A 43 4.68 2.14 5.50
CA ILE A 43 3.24 2.33 5.61
C ILE A 43 2.92 3.17 6.85
N GLU A 44 2.02 4.13 6.70
CA GLU A 44 1.43 4.91 7.80
C GLU A 44 -0.08 4.67 7.89
N LYS A 45 -0.60 4.56 9.11
CA LYS A 45 -2.03 4.43 9.43
C LYS A 45 -2.37 5.13 10.75
N ASP A 46 -3.65 5.27 11.08
CA ASP A 46 -4.02 5.61 12.47
C ASP A 46 -3.65 4.44 13.39
N ALA A 47 -2.99 4.73 14.52
CA ALA A 47 -2.58 3.72 15.49
C ALA A 47 -3.77 2.97 16.11
N LYS A 48 -4.96 3.61 16.15
CA LYS A 48 -6.20 3.05 16.70
C LYS A 48 -6.94 2.14 15.71
N ASP A 49 -6.71 2.33 14.42
CA ASP A 49 -7.39 1.55 13.38
C ASP A 49 -6.89 0.11 13.35
N TYR A 50 -7.84 -0.80 13.16
CA TYR A 50 -7.52 -2.19 12.85
C TYR A 50 -6.97 -2.27 11.42
N LEU A 51 -5.93 -3.08 11.24
CA LEU A 51 -5.40 -3.42 9.94
C LEU A 51 -4.74 -4.79 10.03
N GLU A 52 -5.17 -5.71 9.17
CA GLU A 52 -4.53 -7.00 8.94
C GLU A 52 -4.11 -7.07 7.48
N ILE A 53 -2.85 -7.41 7.21
CA ILE A 53 -2.35 -7.64 5.86
C ILE A 53 -2.38 -9.14 5.59
N ILE A 54 -3.06 -9.53 4.51
CA ILE A 54 -3.34 -10.93 4.17
C ILE A 54 -2.39 -11.43 3.09
N ASP A 55 -2.20 -10.62 2.04
CA ASP A 55 -1.32 -10.95 0.92
C ASP A 55 -0.69 -9.68 0.35
N VAL A 56 0.47 -9.84 -0.27
CA VAL A 56 1.15 -8.77 -1.00
C VAL A 56 1.57 -9.32 -2.36
N LYS A 57 0.91 -8.84 -3.41
CA LYS A 57 1.25 -9.19 -4.78
C LYS A 57 2.16 -8.14 -5.40
N LEU A 58 3.27 -8.57 -5.97
CA LEU A 58 4.13 -7.71 -6.78
C LEU A 58 3.70 -7.83 -8.23
N MET A 59 3.59 -6.70 -8.93
CA MET A 59 3.13 -6.67 -10.31
C MET A 59 3.96 -5.69 -11.13
N ASN A 60 4.26 -6.08 -12.35
CA ASN A 60 4.75 -5.21 -13.41
C ASN A 60 3.56 -4.78 -14.26
N THR A 61 3.23 -3.48 -14.26
CA THR A 61 2.06 -3.00 -14.99
C THR A 61 2.22 -2.97 -16.50
N GLU A 62 3.46 -2.91 -17.00
CA GLU A 62 3.76 -2.92 -18.43
C GLU A 62 3.52 -4.30 -19.04
N THR A 63 4.05 -5.35 -18.42
CA THR A 63 3.94 -6.73 -18.92
C THR A 63 2.70 -7.45 -18.41
N GLY A 64 2.11 -6.97 -17.30
CA GLY A 64 1.02 -7.64 -16.61
C GLY A 64 1.46 -8.84 -15.76
N ALA A 65 2.76 -9.14 -15.70
CA ALA A 65 3.29 -10.21 -14.87
C ALA A 65 3.10 -9.88 -13.38
N SER A 66 2.73 -10.89 -12.58
CA SER A 66 2.52 -10.72 -11.15
C SER A 66 2.77 -12.01 -10.37
N GLU A 67 3.18 -11.87 -9.11
CA GLU A 67 3.27 -12.97 -8.16
C GLU A 67 2.81 -12.56 -6.76
N SER A 68 2.36 -13.51 -5.95
CA SER A 68 2.23 -13.31 -4.49
C SER A 68 3.60 -13.43 -3.86
N ALA A 69 4.09 -12.35 -3.27
CA ALA A 69 5.41 -12.28 -2.67
C ALA A 69 5.43 -12.92 -1.29
N THR A 70 6.58 -13.47 -0.89
CA THR A 70 6.79 -13.78 0.53
C THR A 70 6.94 -12.47 1.27
N PHE A 71 6.06 -12.17 2.24
CA PHE A 71 6.11 -10.90 2.97
C PHE A 71 6.22 -11.08 4.48
N LYS A 72 6.82 -10.07 5.13
CA LYS A 72 6.80 -9.87 6.59
C LYS A 72 6.46 -8.42 6.89
N ILE A 73 5.85 -8.20 8.05
CA ILE A 73 5.61 -6.87 8.58
C ILE A 73 6.54 -6.66 9.77
N VAL A 74 7.26 -5.56 9.81
CA VAL A 74 8.19 -5.24 10.88
C VAL A 74 8.00 -3.81 11.39
N ASP A 75 8.40 -3.55 12.63
CA ASP A 75 8.51 -2.17 13.12
C ASP A 75 9.54 -1.37 12.30
N THR A 76 9.49 -0.06 12.42
CA THR A 76 10.31 0.92 11.69
C THR A 76 11.81 0.84 11.99
N ASP A 77 12.22 0.15 13.04
CA ASP A 77 13.62 -0.18 13.31
C ASP A 77 14.07 -1.49 12.62
N GLY A 78 13.13 -2.22 12.00
CA GLY A 78 13.36 -3.50 11.34
C GLY A 78 13.59 -4.69 12.29
N SER A 79 13.56 -4.49 13.61
CA SER A 79 14.00 -5.48 14.60
C SER A 79 12.91 -6.49 14.95
N THR A 80 11.65 -6.05 14.94
CA THR A 80 10.53 -6.81 15.48
C THR A 80 9.52 -7.14 14.40
N THR A 81 9.24 -8.43 14.19
CA THR A 81 8.12 -8.88 13.35
C THR A 81 6.80 -8.61 14.05
N LEU A 82 5.88 -7.96 13.34
CA LEU A 82 4.57 -7.57 13.85
C LEU A 82 3.50 -8.55 13.35
N LEU A 83 2.91 -9.31 14.28
CA LEU A 83 1.74 -10.16 14.00
C LEU A 83 0.41 -9.41 14.15
N ASN A 84 0.44 -8.22 14.75
CA ASN A 84 -0.70 -7.32 14.95
C ASN A 84 -0.23 -5.87 14.81
N LEU A 85 -1.01 -5.05 14.10
CA LEU A 85 -0.68 -3.65 13.79
C LEU A 85 -1.39 -2.63 14.69
N LYS A 86 -2.14 -3.10 15.70
CA LYS A 86 -2.74 -2.23 16.71
C LYS A 86 -1.66 -1.49 17.50
N GLY A 87 -1.76 -0.18 17.58
CA GLY A 87 -0.79 0.68 18.26
C GLY A 87 0.44 1.08 17.42
N TYR A 88 0.58 0.55 16.20
CA TYR A 88 1.67 0.90 15.28
C TYR A 88 1.16 1.87 14.21
N PRO A 89 1.43 3.19 14.35
CA PRO A 89 1.05 4.17 13.33
C PRO A 89 1.93 4.09 12.07
N LYS A 90 3.10 3.44 12.17
CA LYS A 90 4.07 3.29 11.09
C LYS A 90 4.76 1.94 11.19
N PHE A 91 4.97 1.29 10.05
CA PHE A 91 5.63 -0.02 9.97
C PHE A 91 6.17 -0.25 8.54
N PHE A 92 6.94 -1.31 8.35
CA PHE A 92 7.40 -1.74 7.04
C PHE A 92 6.70 -3.01 6.59
N ILE A 93 6.24 -3.04 5.34
CA ILE A 93 5.95 -4.28 4.63
C ILE A 93 7.18 -4.64 3.81
N LEU A 94 7.78 -5.80 4.08
CA LEU A 94 8.94 -6.31 3.37
C LEU A 94 8.50 -7.45 2.46
N ALA A 95 8.29 -7.18 1.18
CA ALA A 95 7.81 -8.14 0.19
C ALA A 95 8.98 -8.65 -0.66
N THR A 96 9.18 -9.96 -0.71
CA THR A 96 10.34 -10.59 -1.36
C THR A 96 9.91 -11.44 -2.54
N THR A 97 10.53 -11.19 -3.69
CA THR A 97 10.37 -11.98 -4.92
C THR A 97 11.55 -12.90 -5.17
N THR A 98 11.29 -14.08 -5.72
CA THR A 98 12.30 -14.97 -6.32
C THR A 98 12.43 -14.78 -7.82
N ASP A 99 11.47 -14.12 -8.45
CA ASP A 99 11.49 -13.81 -9.87
C ASP A 99 12.24 -12.50 -10.09
N ALA A 100 13.53 -12.63 -10.43
CA ALA A 100 14.38 -11.48 -10.75
C ALA A 100 13.96 -10.76 -12.05
N GLU A 101 13.20 -11.42 -12.92
CA GLU A 101 12.73 -10.87 -14.19
C GLU A 101 11.40 -10.13 -14.05
N LEU A 102 10.65 -10.35 -12.96
CA LEU A 102 9.36 -9.72 -12.72
C LEU A 102 9.42 -8.19 -12.85
N ASN A 103 10.48 -7.56 -12.33
CA ASN A 103 10.68 -6.10 -12.33
C ASN A 103 9.40 -5.31 -11.96
N PRO A 104 8.80 -5.55 -10.78
CA PRO A 104 7.53 -4.93 -10.40
C PRO A 104 7.67 -3.43 -10.16
N ASP A 105 6.64 -2.69 -10.56
CA ASP A 105 6.50 -1.23 -10.40
C ASP A 105 5.38 -0.84 -9.41
N GLN A 106 4.51 -1.80 -9.07
CA GLN A 106 3.47 -1.66 -8.05
C GLN A 106 3.35 -2.90 -7.16
N ALA A 107 2.81 -2.69 -5.96
CA ALA A 107 2.32 -3.77 -5.11
C ALA A 107 0.78 -3.69 -4.99
N ILE A 108 0.12 -4.83 -4.87
CA ILE A 108 -1.28 -4.95 -4.49
C ILE A 108 -1.31 -5.57 -3.11
N VAL A 109 -1.69 -4.79 -2.12
CA VAL A 109 -1.82 -5.22 -0.73
C VAL A 109 -3.26 -5.63 -0.48
N VAL A 110 -3.48 -6.89 -0.13
CA VAL A 110 -4.76 -7.42 0.31
C VAL A 110 -4.82 -7.32 1.82
N TYR A 111 -5.91 -6.77 2.35
CA TYR A 111 -6.02 -6.43 3.76
C TYR A 111 -7.46 -6.49 4.28
N LYS A 112 -7.62 -6.52 5.60
CA LYS A 112 -8.86 -6.24 6.32
C LYS A 112 -8.68 -5.02 7.22
N ASP A 113 -9.69 -4.18 7.29
CA ASP A 113 -9.77 -3.01 8.19
C ASP A 113 -10.86 -3.18 9.27
N ASP A 114 -11.48 -4.36 9.32
CA ASP A 114 -12.36 -4.85 10.37
C ASP A 114 -12.06 -6.36 10.58
N PRO A 115 -11.91 -6.87 11.81
CA PRO A 115 -11.68 -8.29 12.09
C PRO A 115 -12.65 -9.26 11.42
N GLU A 116 -13.93 -8.88 11.30
CA GLU A 116 -14.99 -9.69 10.67
C GLU A 116 -15.37 -9.16 9.28
N GLY A 117 -14.64 -8.15 8.79
CA GLY A 117 -14.90 -7.52 7.50
C GLY A 117 -14.39 -8.32 6.31
N ASP A 118 -14.85 -7.90 5.13
CA ASP A 118 -14.41 -8.43 3.84
C ASP A 118 -12.95 -8.05 3.53
N GLU A 119 -12.29 -8.89 2.75
CA GLU A 119 -10.99 -8.56 2.19
C GLU A 119 -11.10 -7.40 1.19
N LYS A 120 -10.19 -6.44 1.35
CA LYS A 120 -10.03 -5.28 0.49
C LYS A 120 -8.67 -5.34 -0.16
N SER A 121 -8.50 -4.62 -1.27
CA SER A 121 -7.20 -4.50 -1.92
C SER A 121 -6.83 -3.05 -2.17
N LYS A 122 -5.56 -2.74 -2.02
CA LYS A 122 -5.00 -1.42 -2.33
C LYS A 122 -3.76 -1.57 -3.20
N LYS A 123 -3.74 -0.80 -4.28
CA LYS A 123 -2.54 -0.58 -5.08
C LYS A 123 -1.61 0.39 -4.37
N ILE A 124 -0.36 0.01 -4.26
CA ILE A 124 0.74 0.80 -3.75
C ILE A 124 1.68 1.08 -4.91
N LYS A 125 1.89 2.37 -5.19
CA LYS A 125 2.81 2.87 -6.21
C LYS A 125 3.35 4.25 -5.82
N PRO A 126 4.57 4.62 -6.24
CA PRO A 126 5.52 3.73 -6.93
C PRO A 126 6.25 2.80 -5.93
N LEU A 127 6.65 1.60 -6.38
CA LEU A 127 7.47 0.69 -5.59
C LEU A 127 8.93 1.11 -5.45
N LEU A 128 9.37 2.02 -6.31
CA LEU A 128 10.66 2.68 -6.26
C LEU A 128 10.40 4.17 -6.25
N ALA A 129 11.04 4.91 -5.34
CA ALA A 129 11.09 6.35 -5.49
C ALA A 129 11.60 6.67 -6.90
N ALA A 130 10.97 7.65 -7.57
CA ALA A 130 11.54 8.18 -8.80
C ALA A 130 12.97 8.61 -8.43
N MET A 131 13.98 7.95 -9.00
CA MET A 131 15.33 8.48 -8.97
C MET A 131 15.19 9.85 -9.60
N GLU A 132 15.42 10.91 -8.82
CA GLU A 132 15.59 12.24 -9.38
C GLU A 132 16.68 12.09 -10.44
N GLU A 133 16.28 12.26 -11.69
CA GLU A 133 17.16 12.29 -12.84
C GLU A 133 18.08 13.48 -12.61
N GLU A 134 19.23 13.24 -11.99
CA GLU A 134 20.37 14.16 -11.97
C GLU A 134 20.73 14.38 -13.44
N ALA A 135 20.10 15.39 -14.03
CA ALA A 135 20.49 15.99 -15.27
C ALA A 135 21.92 16.49 -15.09
N SER A 136 22.88 15.64 -15.46
CA SER A 136 24.23 16.05 -15.78
C SER A 136 24.15 16.91 -17.04
N ALA A 137 23.87 18.18 -16.84
CA ALA A 137 24.24 19.21 -17.79
C ALA A 137 25.76 19.33 -17.74
N GLU A 138 26.43 18.66 -18.67
CA GLU A 138 27.78 19.04 -19.11
C GLU A 138 27.69 19.77 -20.46
#